data_AF-A0A8C4UKA9-F1
#
_entry.id   AF-A0A8C4UKA9-F1
#
_cell.length_a   1.000
_cell.length_b   1.000
_cell.length_c   1.000
_cell.angle_alpha   90.00
_cell.angle_beta   90.00
_cell.angle_gamma   90.00
#
_symmetry.space_group_name_H-M   'P 1'
#
loop_
_entity.id
_entity.type
_entity.pdbx_description
1 polymer ?
#
loop_
_entity_poly.entity_id
_entity_poly.type
_entity_poly.pdbx_seq_one_letter_code
_entity_poly.pdbx_strand_id
1 'polypeptide(L)'
;MSTPTPLIPALIIIETTSLLILSLVLGVRLTANLTAGNLLIQLISTATTTLLPIIPTISILNTSILLLLTILEVAVSIIQAYVFVLLLSLYLQENI
;
A
#
# COMPACT_ATOMS: atom_id res chain seq x y z
N MET A 1 29.82 4.12 25.12
CA MET A 1 29.09 3.02 25.80
C MET A 1 29.36 1.75 25.01
N SER A 2 29.87 0.76 25.71
CA SER A 2 30.57 -0.42 25.22
C SER A 2 29.64 -1.51 24.67
N THR A 3 29.42 -1.52 23.36
CA THR A 3 28.96 -2.71 22.62
C THR A 3 30.11 -3.23 21.77
N PRO A 4 30.41 -4.54 21.75
CA PRO A 4 31.64 -5.06 21.17
C PRO A 4 31.66 -4.80 19.65
N THR A 5 32.76 -4.24 19.18
CA THR A 5 33.10 -3.92 17.78
C THR A 5 32.82 -5.02 16.74
N PRO A 6 32.81 -6.34 17.05
CA PRO A 6 32.39 -7.36 16.07
C PRO A 6 30.88 -7.52 15.87
N LEU A 7 30.00 -7.07 16.77
CA LEU A 7 28.54 -7.21 16.61
C LEU A 7 27.90 -6.10 15.77
N ILE A 8 28.55 -4.94 15.69
CA ILE A 8 28.09 -3.78 14.91
C ILE A 8 27.82 -4.13 13.43
N PRO A 9 28.76 -4.79 12.70
CA PRO A 9 28.49 -5.17 11.31
C PRO A 9 27.38 -6.21 11.17
N ALA A 10 27.23 -7.12 12.13
CA ALA A 10 26.15 -8.11 12.12
C ALA A 10 24.77 -7.45 12.34
N LEU A 11 24.68 -6.45 13.22
CA LEU A 11 23.47 -5.67 13.45
C LEU A 11 23.04 -4.90 12.18
N ILE A 12 23.99 -4.25 11.51
CA ILE A 12 23.76 -3.51 10.26
C ILE A 12 23.22 -4.43 9.15
N ILE A 13 23.74 -5.65 9.02
CA ILE A 13 23.24 -6.64 8.05
C ILE A 13 21.80 -7.04 8.37
N ILE A 14 21.45 -7.21 9.65
CA ILE A 14 20.08 -7.58 10.05
C ILE A 14 19.12 -6.40 9.80
N GLU A 15 19.53 -5.18 10.09
CA GLU A 15 18.70 -3.98 9.94
C GLU A 15 18.45 -3.61 8.48
N THR A 16 19.48 -3.71 7.62
CA THR A 16 19.33 -3.59 6.16
C THR A 16 18.38 -4.64 5.59
N THR A 17 18.50 -5.89 6.05
CA THR A 17 17.61 -6.97 5.62
C THR A 17 16.16 -6.72 6.08
N SER A 18 15.98 -6.22 7.31
CA SER A 18 14.65 -5.87 7.86
C SER A 18 13.98 -4.74 7.08
N LEU A 19 14.74 -3.69 6.72
CA LEU A 19 14.24 -2.58 5.89
C LEU A 19 13.83 -3.04 4.48
N LEU A 20 14.60 -3.94 3.87
CA LEU A 20 14.24 -4.55 2.57
C LEU A 20 12.96 -5.37 2.66
N ILE A 21 12.79 -6.18 3.71
CA ILE A 21 11.57 -6.97 3.92
C ILE A 21 10.37 -6.05 4.17
N LEU A 22 10.53 -4.97 4.96
CA LEU A 22 9.48 -3.98 5.20
C LEU A 22 9.02 -3.34 3.88
N SER A 23 9.96 -2.88 3.05
CA SER A 23 9.66 -2.33 1.73
C SER A 23 8.92 -3.32 0.84
N LEU A 24 9.37 -4.58 0.82
CA LEU A 24 8.74 -5.63 0.04
C LEU A 24 7.31 -5.89 0.52
N VAL A 25 7.09 -5.96 1.84
CA VAL A 25 5.77 -6.15 2.44
C VAL A 25 4.84 -4.97 2.12
N LEU A 26 5.35 -3.74 2.11
CA LEU A 26 4.57 -2.57 1.71
C LEU A 26 4.14 -2.65 0.24
N GLY A 27 5.05 -3.01 -0.67
CA GLY A 27 4.75 -3.16 -2.10
C GLY A 27 3.75 -4.29 -2.40
N VAL A 28 3.93 -5.45 -1.76
CA VAL A 28 2.99 -6.59 -1.88
C VAL A 28 1.61 -6.20 -1.34
N ARG A 29 1.54 -5.51 -0.20
CA ARG A 29 0.28 -5.01 0.36
C ARG A 29 -0.45 -4.06 -0.59
N LEU A 30 0.28 -3.14 -1.22
CA LEU A 30 -0.32 -2.21 -2.17
C LEU A 30 -0.86 -2.95 -3.40
N THR A 31 -0.08 -3.88 -3.95
CA THR A 31 -0.48 -4.67 -5.12
C THR A 31 -1.69 -5.55 -4.80
N ALA A 32 -1.71 -6.18 -3.62
CA ALA A 32 -2.84 -6.99 -3.15
C ALA A 32 -4.10 -6.15 -2.93
N ASN A 33 -3.96 -4.96 -2.32
CA ASN A 33 -5.09 -4.03 -2.15
C ASN A 33 -5.64 -3.62 -3.51
N LEU A 34 -4.82 -3.06 -4.40
CA LEU A 34 -5.26 -2.63 -5.74
C LEU A 34 -5.86 -3.76 -6.58
N THR A 35 -5.34 -4.98 -6.47
CA THR A 35 -5.89 -6.13 -7.21
C THR A 35 -7.23 -6.56 -6.63
N ALA A 36 -7.37 -6.60 -5.29
CA ALA A 36 -8.63 -6.89 -4.61
C ALA A 36 -9.67 -5.79 -4.87
N GLY A 37 -9.27 -4.52 -4.77
CA GLY A 37 -10.09 -3.35 -5.09
C GLY A 37 -10.57 -3.38 -6.54
N ASN A 38 -9.68 -3.66 -7.50
CA ASN A 38 -10.05 -3.79 -8.92
C ASN A 38 -11.01 -4.97 -9.18
N LEU A 39 -10.82 -6.12 -8.53
CA LEU A 39 -11.78 -7.23 -8.60
C LEU A 39 -13.14 -6.83 -8.00
N LEU A 40 -13.14 -6.10 -6.89
CA LEU A 40 -14.35 -5.58 -6.25
C LEU A 40 -15.08 -4.59 -7.17
N ILE A 41 -14.33 -3.69 -7.82
CA ILE A 41 -14.82 -2.76 -8.84
C ILE A 41 -15.46 -3.51 -9.99
N GLN A 42 -14.85 -4.58 -10.49
CA GLN A 42 -15.40 -5.37 -11.58
C GLN A 42 -16.68 -6.11 -11.18
N LEU A 43 -16.76 -6.64 -9.96
CA LEU A 43 -17.97 -7.28 -9.43
C LEU A 43 -19.11 -6.27 -9.20
N ILE A 44 -18.82 -5.10 -8.63
CA ILE A 44 -19.82 -4.04 -8.44
C ILE A 44 -20.23 -3.44 -9.79
N SER A 45 -19.32 -3.28 -10.75
CA SER A 45 -19.62 -2.80 -12.10
C SER A 45 -20.56 -3.75 -12.85
N THR A 46 -20.31 -5.06 -12.77
CA THR A 46 -21.21 -6.07 -13.36
C THR A 46 -22.57 -6.14 -12.64
N ALA A 47 -22.60 -5.94 -11.31
CA ALA A 47 -23.85 -5.85 -10.56
C ALA A 47 -24.63 -4.56 -10.86
N THR A 48 -23.95 -3.41 -11.00
CA THR A 48 -24.58 -2.11 -11.28
C THR A 48 -25.11 -2.03 -12.71
N THR A 49 -24.44 -2.64 -13.69
CA THR A 49 -24.91 -2.73 -15.08
C THR A 49 -26.14 -3.64 -15.21
N THR A 50 -26.24 -4.71 -14.42
CA THR A 50 -27.44 -5.56 -14.38
C THR A 50 -28.59 -4.91 -13.61
N LEU A 51 -28.29 -4.10 -12.59
CA LEU A 51 -29.28 -3.31 -11.83
C LEU A 51 -29.72 -2.02 -12.53
N LEU A 52 -28.95 -1.52 -13.51
CA LEU A 52 -29.23 -0.29 -14.24
C LEU A 52 -30.64 -0.24 -14.86
N PRO A 53 -31.14 -1.29 -15.54
CA PRO A 53 -32.51 -1.30 -16.06
C PRO A 53 -33.59 -1.49 -14.99
N ILE A 54 -33.24 -1.92 -13.77
CA ILE A 54 -34.20 -2.26 -12.71
C ILE A 54 -34.37 -1.09 -11.72
N ILE A 55 -33.26 -0.56 -11.18
CA ILE A 55 -33.26 0.53 -10.19
C ILE A 55 -32.07 1.47 -10.44
N PRO A 56 -32.19 2.47 -11.33
CA PRO A 56 -31.08 3.35 -11.72
C PRO A 56 -30.54 4.22 -10.56
N THR A 57 -31.40 4.61 -9.61
CA THR A 57 -31.01 5.45 -8.45
C THR A 57 -29.97 4.76 -7.55
N ILE A 58 -30.11 3.45 -7.31
CA ILE A 58 -29.17 2.68 -6.49
C ILE A 58 -27.88 2.42 -7.26
N SER A 59 -27.96 2.22 -8.58
CA SER A 59 -26.80 2.03 -9.44
C SER A 59 -25.85 3.24 -9.40
N ILE A 60 -26.40 4.46 -9.49
CA ILE A 60 -25.63 5.71 -9.39
C ILE A 60 -24.94 5.83 -8.02
N LEU A 61 -25.64 5.53 -6.93
CA LEU A 61 -25.05 5.56 -5.58
C LEU A 61 -23.87 4.58 -5.45
N ASN A 62 -24.02 3.35 -5.97
CA ASN A 62 -22.94 2.36 -5.95
C ASN A 62 -21.72 2.81 -6.77
N THR A 63 -21.92 3.44 -7.93
CA THR A 63 -20.79 3.98 -8.72
C THR A 63 -20.05 5.11 -7.98
N SER A 64 -20.77 5.96 -7.24
CA SER A 64 -20.16 7.02 -6.43
C SER A 64 -19.30 6.47 -5.29
N ILE A 65 -19.77 5.42 -4.61
CA ILE A 65 -19.00 4.76 -3.53
C ILE A 65 -17.74 4.12 -4.10
N LEU A 66 -17.87 3.51 -5.29
CA LEU A 66 -16.75 2.88 -5.98
C LEU A 66 -15.64 3.88 -6.33
N LEU A 67 -16.02 5.05 -6.85
CA LEU A 67 -15.09 6.15 -7.12
C LEU A 67 -14.36 6.58 -5.83
N LEU A 68 -15.09 6.74 -4.72
CA LEU A 68 -14.50 7.16 -3.45
C LEU A 68 -13.46 6.14 -2.94
N LEU A 69 -13.76 4.84 -3.04
CA LEU A 69 -12.83 3.77 -2.66
C LEU A 69 -11.54 3.79 -3.49
N THR A 70 -11.64 4.02 -4.81
CA THR A 70 -10.44 4.12 -5.66
C THR A 70 -9.53 5.29 -5.28
N ILE A 71 -10.11 6.45 -4.95
CA ILE A 71 -9.34 7.61 -4.51
C ILE A 71 -8.65 7.33 -3.19
N LEU A 72 -9.33 6.65 -2.26
CA LEU A 72 -8.74 6.25 -0.99
C LEU A 72 -7.55 5.29 -1.18
N GLU A 73 -7.67 4.31 -2.07
CA GLU A 73 -6.59 3.37 -2.39
C GLU A 73 -5.34 4.06 -2.93
N VAL A 74 -5.54 5.01 -3.87
CA VAL A 74 -4.45 5.82 -4.41
C VAL A 74 -3.84 6.72 -3.33
N ALA A 75 -4.65 7.34 -2.47
CA ALA A 75 -4.15 8.16 -1.37
C ALA A 75 -3.27 7.35 -0.40
N VAL A 76 -3.70 6.13 -0.03
CA VAL A 76 -2.90 5.23 0.80
C VAL A 76 -1.59 4.84 0.11
N SER A 77 -1.62 4.59 -1.21
CA SER A 77 -0.42 4.27 -1.99
C SER A 77 0.66 5.36 -1.94
N ILE A 78 0.24 6.63 -2.01
CA ILE A 78 1.13 7.79 -1.97
C ILE A 78 1.78 7.92 -0.59
N ILE A 79 0.98 7.79 0.48
CA ILE A 79 1.47 7.86 1.86
C ILE A 79 2.49 6.73 2.12
N GLN A 80 2.21 5.53 1.62
CA GLN A 80 3.06 4.37 1.82
C GLN A 80 4.41 4.50 1.08
N ALA A 81 4.41 5.06 -0.14
CA ALA A 81 5.64 5.40 -0.86
C ALA A 81 6.46 6.50 -0.15
N TYR A 82 5.77 7.52 0.40
CA TYR A 82 6.42 8.60 1.14
C TYR A 82 7.14 8.10 2.41
N VAL A 83 6.45 7.29 3.22
CA VAL A 83 7.04 6.71 4.45
C VAL A 83 8.26 5.84 4.12
N PHE A 84 8.22 5.09 3.02
CA PHE A 84 9.35 4.29 2.56
C PHE A 84 10.59 5.16 2.25
N VAL A 85 10.41 6.22 1.45
CA VAL A 85 11.52 7.14 1.11
C VAL A 85 12.07 7.84 2.34
N LEU A 86 11.21 8.26 3.28
CA LEU A 86 11.61 8.87 4.54
C LEU A 86 12.50 7.93 5.37
N LEU A 87 12.08 6.68 5.57
CA LEU A 87 12.84 5.68 6.32
C LEU A 87 14.19 5.38 5.67
N LEU A 88 14.21 5.26 4.34
CA LEU A 88 15.45 5.05 3.59
C LEU A 88 16.40 6.25 3.73
N SER A 89 15.88 7.47 3.70
CA SER A 89 16.69 8.69 3.82
C SER A 89 17.29 8.82 5.22
N LEU A 90 16.52 8.53 6.28
CA LEU A 90 17.01 8.51 7.66
C LEU A 90 18.10 7.43 7.83
N TYR A 91 17.89 6.25 7.27
CA TYR A 91 18.86 5.16 7.32
C TYR A 91 20.18 5.51 6.62
N LEU A 92 20.11 6.12 5.43
CA LEU A 92 21.30 6.56 4.72
C LEU A 92 22.06 7.64 5.51
N GLN A 93 21.35 8.52 6.21
CA GLN A 93 21.96 9.59 7.00
C GLN A 93 22.58 9.09 8.32
N GLU A 94 22.10 7.98 8.90
CA GLU A 94 22.76 7.33 10.04
C GLU A 94 23.99 6.50 9.66
N ASN A 95 24.09 6.02 8.41
CA ASN A 95 25.21 5.20 7.94
C ASN A 95 26.33 5.98 7.22
N ILE A 96 26.19 7.30 7.06
CA ILE A 96 27.23 8.22 6.57
C ILE A 96 27.90 8.88 7.77
#